data_AF-A0A3B9V4H7-F1
#
_entry.id   AF-A0A3B9V4H7-F1
#
_cell.length_a   1.000
_cell.length_b   1.000
_cell.length_c   1.000
_cell.angle_alpha   90.00
_cell.angle_beta   90.00
_cell.angle_gamma   90.00
#
_symmetry.space_group_name_H-M   'P 1'
#
loop_
_entity.id
_entity.type
_entity.pdbx_description
1 polymer ?
#
loop_
_entity_poly.entity_id
_entity_poly.type
_entity_poly.pdbx_seq_one_letter_code
_entity_poly.pdbx_strand_id
1 'polypeptide(L)'
;MHRSTGCKGLDGHFAKKDRDMARVAAIASLLLLTSWCRADPPCEPPFGLKPADIDQYCLIHQYRTGCLDRLGYDMSRKDWLVEVSDFKGCTVWACNYLSSAIGELSETLI
;
A
#
# COMPACT_ATOMS: atom_id res chain seq x y z
N MET A 1 -60.08 36.80 9.39
CA MET A 1 -58.70 36.80 8.85
C MET A 1 -58.30 35.37 8.52
N HIS A 2 -57.80 35.16 7.29
CA HIS A 2 -57.07 33.98 6.78
C HIS A 2 -55.91 33.57 7.72
N ARG A 3 -55.31 32.37 7.73
CA ARG A 3 -55.16 31.27 6.75
C ARG A 3 -54.71 29.99 7.51
N SER A 4 -55.15 28.83 7.02
CA SER A 4 -54.66 27.47 7.35
C SER A 4 -53.27 27.23 6.75
N THR A 5 -52.35 26.47 7.38
CA THR A 5 -51.89 25.08 7.06
C THR A 5 -50.44 24.95 7.59
N GLY A 6 -49.86 23.82 8.04
CA GLY A 6 -50.30 22.44 8.24
C GLY A 6 -49.11 21.51 8.58
N CYS A 7 -49.42 20.36 9.20
CA CYS A 7 -48.82 19.01 9.06
C CYS A 7 -47.34 18.77 9.45
N LYS A 8 -47.03 17.94 10.48
CA LYS A 8 -47.12 16.46 10.60
C LYS A 8 -45.78 15.76 10.28
N GLY A 9 -45.27 15.03 11.27
CA GLY A 9 -45.07 13.58 11.13
C GLY A 9 -43.67 13.05 10.83
N LEU A 10 -43.30 12.03 11.63
CA LEU A 10 -42.43 10.88 11.31
C LEU A 10 -40.94 10.98 11.68
N ASP A 11 -40.68 11.10 12.97
CA ASP A 11 -39.41 10.81 13.68
C ASP A 11 -38.95 9.32 13.63
N GLY A 12 -39.38 8.53 12.63
CA GLY A 12 -39.19 7.07 12.66
C GLY A 12 -38.27 6.46 11.60
N HIS A 13 -37.95 7.20 10.52
CA HIS A 13 -37.33 6.58 9.33
C HIS A 13 -35.92 7.11 8.98
N PHE A 14 -35.48 8.22 9.60
CA PHE A 14 -34.20 8.83 9.26
C PHE A 14 -33.00 8.05 9.86
N ALA A 15 -33.11 7.55 11.09
CA ALA A 15 -32.02 6.87 11.79
C ALA A 15 -31.60 5.48 11.23
N LYS A 16 -32.37 4.92 10.29
CA LYS A 16 -32.02 3.65 9.61
C LYS A 16 -31.27 3.90 8.30
N LYS A 17 -31.68 4.92 7.54
CA LYS A 17 -31.09 5.29 6.25
C LYS A 17 -29.63 5.76 6.38
N ASP A 18 -29.30 6.49 7.46
CA ASP A 18 -27.93 6.93 7.76
C ASP A 18 -26.99 5.78 8.13
N ARG A 19 -27.52 4.69 8.71
CA ARG A 19 -26.71 3.53 9.14
C ARG A 19 -26.29 2.67 7.95
N ASP A 20 -27.15 2.57 6.94
CA ASP A 20 -26.84 1.86 5.70
C ASP A 20 -25.90 2.68 4.80
N MET A 21 -26.04 4.01 4.74
CA MET A 21 -25.07 4.87 4.04
C MET A 21 -23.71 4.90 4.74
N ALA A 22 -23.66 4.92 6.08
CA ALA A 22 -22.40 4.80 6.82
C ALA A 22 -21.72 3.44 6.61
N ARG A 23 -22.50 2.35 6.46
CA ARG A 23 -21.98 1.03 6.11
C ARG A 23 -21.45 0.99 4.69
N VAL A 24 -22.16 1.55 3.71
CA VAL A 24 -21.69 1.63 2.33
C VAL A 24 -20.44 2.50 2.22
N ALA A 25 -20.37 3.61 2.95
CA ALA A 25 -19.18 4.44 3.03
C ALA A 25 -18.01 3.70 3.69
N ALA A 26 -18.24 2.99 4.80
CA ALA A 26 -17.21 2.18 5.45
C ALA A 26 -16.70 1.03 4.56
N ILE A 27 -17.58 0.37 3.82
CA ILE A 27 -17.23 -0.70 2.86
C ILE A 27 -16.48 -0.11 1.66
N ALA A 28 -16.91 1.05 1.14
CA ALA A 28 -16.20 1.74 0.06
C ALA A 28 -14.81 2.23 0.51
N SER A 29 -14.68 2.72 1.74
CA SER A 29 -13.38 3.05 2.35
C SER A 29 -12.51 1.81 2.55
N LEU A 30 -13.10 0.66 2.90
CA LEU A 30 -12.38 -0.61 3.01
C LEU A 30 -11.91 -1.11 1.64
N LEU A 31 -12.74 -0.99 0.60
CA LEU A 31 -12.41 -1.39 -0.77
C LEU A 31 -11.33 -0.48 -1.39
N LEU A 32 -11.34 0.82 -1.07
CA LEU A 32 -10.28 1.75 -1.51
C LEU A 32 -8.93 1.42 -0.85
N LEU A 33 -8.93 0.94 0.41
CA LEU A 33 -7.71 0.47 1.09
C LEU A 33 -7.14 -0.83 0.49
N THR A 34 -7.97 -1.68 -0.13
CA THR A 34 -7.50 -2.90 -0.82
C THR A 34 -6.95 -2.66 -2.23
N SER A 35 -7.12 -1.45 -2.79
CA SER A 35 -6.76 -1.17 -4.18
C SER A 35 -5.25 -1.12 -4.44
N TRP A 36 -4.42 -1.20 -3.41
CA TRP A 36 -2.95 -1.14 -3.50
C TRP A 36 -2.27 -2.48 -3.29
N CYS A 37 -3.03 -3.58 -3.20
CA CYS A 37 -2.45 -4.91 -3.37
C CYS A 37 -2.20 -5.16 -4.86
N ARG A 38 -1.26 -4.42 -5.46
CA ARG A 38 -0.51 -5.02 -6.56
C ARG A 38 0.19 -6.23 -5.96
N ALA A 39 0.15 -7.34 -6.69
CA ALA A 39 0.96 -8.49 -6.35
C ALA A 39 2.42 -8.10 -6.59
N ASP A 40 3.00 -7.35 -5.67
CA ASP A 40 4.44 -7.14 -5.65
C ASP A 40 5.10 -8.53 -5.64
N PRO A 41 6.19 -8.72 -6.39
CA PRO A 41 6.93 -9.97 -6.36
C PRO A 41 7.23 -10.34 -4.90
N PRO A 42 7.10 -11.63 -4.54
CA PRO A 42 7.34 -12.06 -3.18
C PRO A 42 8.78 -11.73 -2.79
N CYS A 43 8.96 -11.30 -1.54
CA CYS A 43 10.30 -11.24 -0.98
C CYS A 43 10.84 -12.66 -0.84
N GLU A 44 11.87 -12.98 -1.60
CA GLU A 44 12.59 -14.26 -1.54
C GLU A 44 14.03 -13.99 -1.06
N PRO A 45 14.29 -13.98 0.26
CA PRO A 45 15.62 -13.76 0.79
C PRO A 45 16.61 -14.83 0.31
N PRO A 46 17.88 -14.46 0.07
CA PRO A 46 18.89 -15.43 -0.33
C PRO A 46 19.15 -16.44 0.78
N PHE A 47 19.46 -17.68 0.39
CA PHE A 47 19.81 -18.74 1.32
C PHE A 47 21.02 -18.35 2.18
N GLY A 48 20.91 -18.53 3.49
CA GLY A 48 21.97 -18.19 4.44
C GLY A 48 21.97 -16.74 4.93
N LEU A 49 20.99 -15.91 4.51
CA LEU A 49 20.78 -14.61 5.14
C LEU A 49 20.44 -14.80 6.62
N LYS A 50 21.04 -13.98 7.50
CA LYS A 50 20.77 -14.07 8.93
C LYS A 50 19.30 -13.72 9.20
N PRO A 51 18.62 -14.42 10.12
CA PRO A 51 17.22 -14.11 10.45
C PRO A 51 16.97 -12.65 10.82
N ALA A 52 17.93 -12.00 11.48
CA ALA A 52 17.85 -10.60 11.86
C ALA A 52 17.88 -9.62 10.67
N ASP A 53 18.40 -10.05 9.51
CA ASP A 53 18.55 -9.22 8.32
C ASP A 53 17.39 -9.42 7.32
N ILE A 54 16.52 -10.42 7.53
CA ILE A 54 15.42 -10.76 6.62
C ILE A 54 14.43 -9.60 6.48
N ASP A 55 14.05 -8.97 7.60
CA ASP A 55 13.08 -7.87 7.57
C ASP A 55 13.61 -6.67 6.79
N GLN A 56 14.88 -6.30 7.03
CA GLN A 56 15.53 -5.22 6.30
C GLN A 56 15.72 -5.56 4.82
N TYR A 57 16.08 -6.80 4.49
CA TYR A 57 16.14 -7.28 3.11
C TYR A 57 14.79 -7.13 2.40
N CYS A 58 13.69 -7.53 3.04
CA CYS A 58 12.36 -7.44 2.45
C CYS A 58 11.89 -6.00 2.27
N LEU A 59 12.27 -5.09 3.17
CA LEU A 59 12.03 -3.66 2.97
C LEU A 59 12.79 -3.14 1.75
N ILE A 60 14.09 -3.43 1.63
CA ILE A 60 14.89 -3.04 0.46
C ILE A 60 14.26 -3.59 -0.82
N HIS A 61 13.84 -4.86 -0.82
CA HIS A 61 13.15 -5.49 -1.93
C HIS A 61 11.89 -4.70 -2.32
N GLN A 62 11.02 -4.39 -1.37
CA GLN A 62 9.77 -3.66 -1.63
C GLN A 62 10.03 -2.29 -2.26
N TYR A 63 10.93 -1.49 -1.69
CA TYR A 63 11.24 -0.16 -2.21
C TYR A 63 11.92 -0.21 -3.58
N ARG A 64 12.84 -1.16 -3.79
CA ARG A 64 13.46 -1.38 -5.10
C ARG A 64 12.41 -1.75 -6.16
N THR A 65 11.52 -2.68 -5.85
CA THR A 65 10.42 -3.09 -6.74
C THR A 65 9.54 -1.90 -7.09
N GLY A 66 9.14 -1.10 -6.10
CA GLY A 66 8.34 0.11 -6.33
C GLY A 66 9.07 1.16 -7.19
N CYS A 67 10.40 1.27 -7.08
CA CYS A 67 11.20 2.13 -7.95
C CYS A 67 11.21 1.62 -9.40
N LEU A 68 11.38 0.31 -9.60
CA LEU A 68 11.37 -0.32 -10.92
C LEU A 68 10.00 -0.25 -11.60
N ASP A 69 8.91 -0.43 -10.86
CA ASP A 69 7.53 -0.24 -11.36
C ASP A 69 7.35 1.19 -11.90
N ARG A 70 7.89 2.21 -11.21
CA ARG A 70 7.85 3.61 -11.67
C ARG A 70 8.70 3.87 -12.91
N LEU A 71 9.73 3.07 -13.17
CA LEU A 71 10.51 3.11 -14.40
C LEU A 71 9.79 2.40 -15.57
N GLY A 72 8.65 1.74 -15.31
CA GLY A 72 7.82 1.09 -16.32
C GLY A 72 8.12 -0.40 -16.50
N TYR A 73 8.89 -1.01 -15.61
CA TYR A 73 9.09 -2.46 -15.63
C TYR A 73 7.83 -3.21 -15.19
N ASP A 74 7.52 -4.30 -15.88
CA ASP A 74 6.44 -5.20 -15.49
C ASP A 74 6.89 -6.11 -14.34
N MET A 75 6.59 -5.69 -13.12
CA MET A 75 6.93 -6.41 -11.89
C MET A 75 5.94 -7.54 -11.55
N SER A 76 4.89 -7.75 -12.36
CA SER A 76 3.91 -8.83 -12.13
C SER A 76 4.40 -10.21 -12.56
N ARG A 77 5.47 -10.25 -13.36
CA ARG A 77 6.08 -11.48 -13.86
C ARG A 77 7.05 -12.06 -12.85
N LYS A 78 7.11 -13.39 -12.75
CA LYS A 78 8.07 -14.09 -11.89
C LYS A 78 9.51 -14.03 -12.42
N ASP A 79 9.67 -13.87 -13.72
CA ASP A 79 10.92 -13.82 -14.48
C ASP A 79 11.19 -12.41 -15.01
N TRP A 80 10.92 -11.39 -14.20
CA TRP A 80 11.12 -10.00 -14.58
C TRP A 80 12.59 -9.73 -14.97
N LEU A 81 12.75 -9.13 -16.14
CA LEU A 81 14.04 -8.70 -16.67
C LEU A 81 14.13 -7.18 -16.51
N VAL A 82 15.22 -6.74 -15.89
CA VAL A 82 15.52 -5.33 -15.68
C VAL A 82 16.94 -5.03 -16.12
N GLU A 83 17.18 -3.80 -16.54
CA GLU A 83 18.55 -3.33 -16.75
C GLU A 83 19.32 -3.34 -15.44
N VAL A 84 20.57 -3.82 -15.50
CA VAL A 84 21.42 -3.94 -14.31
C VAL A 84 21.70 -2.56 -13.69
N SER A 85 21.78 -1.51 -14.52
CA SER A 85 21.92 -0.12 -14.06
C SER A 85 20.73 0.33 -13.22
N ASP A 86 19.52 0.01 -13.67
CA ASP A 86 18.28 0.43 -13.01
C ASP A 86 18.07 -0.37 -11.72
N PHE A 87 18.35 -1.68 -11.75
CA PHE A 87 18.33 -2.51 -10.56
C PHE A 87 19.27 -1.95 -9.48
N LYS A 88 20.52 -1.62 -9.84
CA LYS A 88 21.49 -1.02 -8.92
C LYS A 88 21.05 0.36 -8.45
N GLY A 89 20.61 1.22 -9.35
CA GLY A 89 20.14 2.57 -9.04
C GLY A 89 18.97 2.55 -8.05
N CYS A 90 17.96 1.73 -8.33
CA CYS A 90 16.81 1.54 -7.43
C CYS A 90 17.19 0.89 -6.09
N THR A 91 18.18 -0.01 -6.07
CA THR A 91 18.70 -0.58 -4.81
C THR A 91 19.36 0.50 -3.96
N VAL A 92 20.27 1.30 -4.54
CA VAL A 92 20.94 2.41 -3.84
C VAL A 92 19.93 3.42 -3.31
N TRP A 93 18.94 3.78 -4.14
CA TRP A 93 17.86 4.67 -3.71
C TRP A 93 17.08 4.08 -2.53
N ALA A 94 16.70 2.81 -2.59
CA ALA A 94 15.97 2.13 -1.51
C ALA A 94 16.78 2.10 -0.20
N CYS A 95 18.08 1.75 -0.27
CA CYS A 95 18.95 1.73 0.90
C CYS A 95 19.10 3.13 1.52
N ASN A 96 19.31 4.16 0.70
CA ASN A 96 19.42 5.55 1.19
C ASN A 96 18.11 6.03 1.83
N TYR A 97 16.98 5.73 1.20
CA TYR A 97 15.66 6.06 1.74
C TYR A 97 15.43 5.38 3.08
N LEU A 98 15.65 4.07 3.16
CA LEU A 98 15.48 3.31 4.40
C LEU A 98 16.44 3.76 5.48
N SER A 99 17.71 4.00 5.14
CA SER A 99 18.69 4.52 6.10
C SER A 99 18.23 5.83 6.74
N SER A 100 17.61 6.71 5.94
CA SER A 100 17.04 7.97 6.44
C SER A 100 15.77 7.79 7.28
N ALA A 101 14.99 6.72 7.04
CA ALA A 101 13.68 6.52 7.64
C ALA A 101 13.72 5.67 8.94
N ILE A 102 14.56 4.63 8.97
CA ILE A 102 14.61 3.65 10.06
C ILE A 102 15.99 3.50 10.71
N GLY A 103 16.99 4.27 10.25
CA GLY A 103 18.36 4.21 10.76
C GLY A 103 19.25 3.24 9.97
N GLU A 104 20.43 2.92 10.51
CA GLU A 104 21.43 2.12 9.80
C GLU A 104 20.91 0.73 9.40
N LEU A 105 21.20 0.36 8.14
CA LEU A 105 20.95 -0.97 7.61
C LEU A 105 22.10 -1.90 7.98
N SER A 106 21.81 -3.20 8.11
CA SER A 106 22.81 -4.22 8.38
C SER A 106 23.89 -4.23 7.31
N GLU A 107 25.17 -4.29 7.72
CA GLU A 107 26.32 -4.32 6.81
C GLU A 107 26.31 -5.53 5.86
N THR A 108 25.55 -6.58 6.18
CA THR A 108 25.38 -7.76 5.33
C THR A 108 24.47 -7.53 4.13
N LEU A 109 23.74 -6.40 4.09
CA LEU A 109 22.76 -6.05 3.07
C LEU A 109 23.26 -4.99 2.07
N ILE A 110 24.47 -4.47 2.27
CA ILE A 110 25.07 -3.37 1.51
C ILE A 110 26.06 -3.91 0.48
#